data_AF-A0A1Q9PDM3-F1
#
_entry.id   AF-A0A1Q9PDM3-F1
#
_cell.length_a   1.000
_cell.length_b   1.000
_cell.length_c   1.000
_cell.angle_alpha   90.00
_cell.angle_beta   90.00
_cell.angle_gamma   90.00
#
_symmetry.space_group_name_H-M   'P 1'
#
loop_
_entity.id
_entity.type
_entity.pdbx_description
1 polymer ?
#
loop_
_entity_poly.entity_id
_entity_poly.type
_entity_poly.pdbx_seq_one_letter_code
_entity_poly.pdbx_strand_id
1 'polypeptide(L)'
;MSVVGVAFIVAAMVLVYIYGRGTTTLDYMISDFFLNSSSSIGKRIFSTITYLGEAIIYVAVLVILYYVWDKKKAYRAIVALVSTTVINASAKLAFKLPRPDDTFGHKIDETSYGLPSGHTQMSTDFWGVLGSFVVKWGMLSISIVLPLLIAFSRIYLVEHWFTDVLMGFGIGLIFLAIFIVVLKPVENYFEDKSTTTKILWSIATSIIFATPIVLLNLFPSVELESMVDNLSYIAVFTAVSISYAIEGKVVGFDNKMDKWWKGILRVLFAVVILAGVFLYGMFFDPEPATTLKMVLDLVIYALLGPVLILLLPWIIKKLNL
;
A
#
# COMPACT_ATOMS: atom_id res chain seq x y z
N MET A 1 -0.40 16.61 -21.76
CA MET A 1 -1.61 15.89 -21.32
C MET A 1 -1.56 15.87 -19.80
N SER A 2 -2.54 16.44 -19.09
CA SER A 2 -2.50 16.45 -17.62
C SER A 2 -2.55 15.02 -17.07
N VAL A 3 -2.05 14.78 -15.86
CA VAL A 3 -2.20 13.49 -15.14
C VAL A 3 -3.67 13.04 -15.15
N VAL A 4 -4.58 14.01 -15.07
CA VAL A 4 -6.03 13.85 -15.21
C VAL A 4 -6.43 13.30 -16.59
N GLY A 5 -5.82 13.78 -17.68
CA GLY A 5 -6.08 13.26 -19.03
C GLY A 5 -5.68 11.79 -19.20
N VAL A 6 -4.54 11.38 -18.63
CA VAL A 6 -4.10 9.98 -18.64
C VAL A 6 -5.05 9.11 -17.80
N ALA A 7 -5.43 9.59 -16.62
CA ALA A 7 -6.41 8.94 -15.75
C ALA A 7 -7.77 8.72 -16.43
N PHE A 8 -8.29 9.69 -17.17
CA PHE A 8 -9.54 9.57 -17.91
C PHE A 8 -9.45 8.56 -19.06
N ILE A 9 -8.31 8.50 -19.75
CA ILE A 9 -8.07 7.51 -20.81
C ILE A 9 -8.03 6.11 -20.21
N VAL A 10 -7.32 5.92 -19.09
CA VAL A 10 -7.34 4.63 -18.38
C VAL A 10 -8.75 4.30 -17.91
N ALA A 11 -9.49 5.25 -17.33
CA ALA A 11 -10.89 5.07 -16.93
C ALA A 11 -11.81 4.63 -18.08
N ALA A 12 -11.62 5.18 -19.28
CA ALA A 12 -12.34 4.75 -20.47
C ALA A 12 -11.94 3.33 -20.91
N MET A 13 -10.65 3.00 -20.84
CA MET A 13 -10.15 1.64 -21.12
C MET A 13 -10.69 0.62 -20.10
N VAL A 14 -10.83 0.99 -18.82
CA VAL A 14 -11.49 0.19 -17.77
C VAL A 14 -12.90 -0.19 -18.21
N LEU A 15 -13.70 0.80 -18.62
CA LEU A 15 -15.09 0.59 -18.98
C LEU A 15 -15.21 -0.31 -20.20
N VAL A 16 -14.34 -0.13 -21.19
CA VAL A 16 -14.29 -1.00 -22.38
C VAL A 16 -13.89 -2.43 -22.00
N TYR A 17 -12.90 -2.60 -21.11
CA TYR A 17 -12.43 -3.90 -20.63
C TYR A 17 -13.50 -4.65 -19.82
N ILE A 18 -14.19 -3.96 -18.92
CA ILE A 18 -15.26 -4.52 -18.08
C ILE A 18 -16.48 -4.91 -18.92
N TYR A 19 -16.89 -4.07 -19.89
CA TYR A 19 -18.02 -4.39 -20.76
C TYR A 19 -17.72 -5.55 -21.72
N GLY A 20 -16.45 -5.82 -22.01
CA GLY A 20 -16.00 -6.99 -22.78
C GLY A 20 -15.90 -8.31 -22.00
N ARG A 21 -16.08 -8.28 -20.66
CA ARG A 21 -16.03 -9.44 -19.75
C ARG A 21 -14.84 -10.40 -19.97
N GLY A 22 -13.62 -9.90 -20.09
CA GLY A 22 -12.44 -10.77 -20.02
C GLY A 22 -11.13 -10.17 -20.47
N THR A 23 -10.08 -10.99 -20.37
CA THR A 23 -8.74 -10.77 -20.93
C THR A 23 -8.82 -10.43 -22.42
N THR A 24 -8.09 -9.39 -22.84
CA THR A 24 -8.11 -8.97 -24.26
C THR A 24 -7.18 -9.81 -25.13
N THR A 25 -7.38 -9.82 -26.45
CA THR A 25 -6.39 -10.38 -27.40
C THR A 25 -5.01 -9.76 -27.20
N LEU A 26 -4.95 -8.47 -26.90
CA LEU A 26 -3.70 -7.76 -26.63
C LEU A 26 -2.99 -8.31 -25.39
N ASP A 27 -3.72 -8.61 -24.32
CA ASP A 27 -3.18 -9.20 -23.10
C ASP A 27 -2.52 -10.55 -23.38
N TYR A 28 -3.19 -11.43 -24.15
CA TYR A 28 -2.61 -12.71 -24.56
C TYR A 28 -1.37 -12.53 -25.44
N MET A 29 -1.41 -11.63 -26.43
CA MET A 29 -0.28 -11.38 -27.32
C MET A 29 0.96 -10.89 -26.56
N ILE A 30 0.77 -9.99 -25.59
CA ILE A 30 1.88 -9.46 -24.79
C ILE A 30 2.42 -10.51 -23.83
N SER A 31 1.54 -11.23 -23.12
CA SER A 31 1.95 -12.28 -22.20
C SER A 31 2.69 -13.41 -22.92
N ASP A 32 2.18 -13.88 -24.06
CA ASP A 32 2.83 -14.91 -24.88
C ASP A 32 4.19 -14.44 -25.43
N PHE A 33 4.29 -13.18 -25.87
CA PHE A 33 5.56 -12.60 -26.28
C PHE A 33 6.61 -12.67 -25.17
N PHE A 34 6.30 -12.24 -23.95
CA PHE A 34 7.25 -12.29 -22.83
C PHE A 34 7.52 -13.70 -22.33
N LEU A 35 6.51 -14.60 -22.37
CA LEU A 35 6.70 -16.00 -22.06
C LEU A 35 7.77 -16.63 -22.97
N ASN A 36 7.69 -16.37 -24.28
CA ASN A 36 8.54 -16.97 -25.30
C ASN A 36 9.88 -16.24 -25.51
N SER A 37 9.98 -14.97 -25.14
CA SER A 37 11.20 -14.14 -25.35
C SER A 37 12.01 -13.88 -24.09
N SER A 38 11.48 -14.17 -22.90
CA SER A 38 12.16 -13.86 -21.63
C SER A 38 13.41 -14.71 -21.40
N SER A 39 14.53 -14.06 -21.08
CA SER A 39 15.76 -14.73 -20.68
C SER A 39 15.81 -14.99 -19.17
N SER A 40 16.61 -15.98 -18.74
CA SER A 40 16.84 -16.28 -17.32
C SER A 40 17.43 -15.09 -16.55
N ILE A 41 18.33 -14.34 -17.18
CA ILE A 41 18.96 -13.13 -16.62
C ILE A 41 17.90 -12.04 -16.46
N GLY A 42 17.08 -11.79 -17.49
CA GLY A 42 16.01 -10.82 -17.41
C GLY A 42 15.00 -11.17 -16.32
N LYS A 43 14.61 -12.45 -16.18
CA LYS A 43 13.73 -12.90 -15.08
C LYS A 43 14.33 -12.56 -13.72
N ARG A 44 15.63 -12.82 -13.48
CA ARG A 44 16.30 -12.44 -12.20
C ARG A 44 16.30 -10.93 -11.95
N ILE A 45 16.58 -10.13 -12.97
CA ILE A 45 16.57 -8.67 -12.86
C ILE A 45 15.17 -8.18 -12.50
N PHE A 46 14.15 -8.61 -13.25
CA PHE A 46 12.78 -8.14 -13.03
C PHE A 46 12.15 -8.72 -11.77
N SER A 47 12.53 -9.92 -11.33
CA SER A 47 12.18 -10.41 -9.99
C SER A 47 12.80 -9.52 -8.91
N THR A 48 14.05 -9.06 -9.06
CA THR A 48 14.68 -8.13 -8.12
C THR A 48 13.98 -6.77 -8.09
N ILE A 49 13.58 -6.27 -9.27
CA ILE A 49 12.85 -5.01 -9.39
C ILE A 49 11.45 -5.13 -8.77
N THR A 50 10.74 -6.24 -9.00
CA THR A 50 9.39 -6.40 -8.45
C THR A 50 9.38 -6.46 -6.93
N TYR A 51 10.45 -6.95 -6.30
CA TYR A 51 10.61 -6.88 -4.84
C TYR A 51 10.56 -5.45 -4.29
N LEU A 52 10.96 -4.44 -5.08
CA LEU A 52 10.84 -3.02 -4.68
C LEU A 52 9.38 -2.54 -4.61
N GLY A 53 8.46 -3.31 -5.19
CA GLY A 53 7.02 -3.07 -5.12
C GLY A 53 6.32 -3.73 -3.93
N GLU A 54 7.04 -4.51 -3.12
CA GLU A 54 6.50 -5.24 -1.97
C GLU A 54 6.16 -4.32 -0.79
N ALA A 55 5.12 -4.70 -0.02
CA ALA A 55 4.68 -3.95 1.16
C ALA A 55 5.80 -3.72 2.18
N ILE A 56 6.69 -4.69 2.36
CA ILE A 56 7.81 -4.60 3.31
C ILE A 56 8.78 -3.45 2.97
N ILE A 57 8.98 -3.16 1.68
CA ILE A 57 9.84 -2.07 1.23
C ILE A 57 9.20 -0.72 1.57
N TYR A 58 7.91 -0.57 1.31
CA TYR A 58 7.19 0.65 1.67
C TYR A 58 7.18 0.89 3.19
N VAL A 59 6.93 -0.16 3.98
CA VAL A 59 6.98 -0.09 5.45
C VAL A 59 8.37 0.32 5.93
N ALA A 60 9.44 -0.28 5.39
CA ALA A 60 10.81 0.08 5.74
C ALA A 60 11.12 1.55 5.42
N VAL A 61 10.73 2.03 4.24
CA VAL A 61 10.87 3.45 3.87
C VAL A 61 10.08 4.33 4.84
N LEU A 62 8.82 4.01 5.12
CA LEU A 62 7.95 4.77 6.03
C LEU A 62 8.52 4.87 7.45
N VAL A 63 9.09 3.78 7.99
CA VAL A 63 9.79 3.78 9.28
C VAL A 63 10.97 4.75 9.26
N ILE A 64 11.81 4.69 8.23
CA ILE A 64 12.95 5.61 8.09
C ILE A 64 12.45 7.07 8.03
N LEU A 65 11.44 7.35 7.20
CA LEU A 65 10.89 8.69 7.08
C LEU A 65 10.30 9.18 8.42
N TYR A 66 9.59 8.31 9.14
CA TYR A 66 8.92 8.65 10.39
C TYR A 66 9.88 8.88 11.56
N TYR A 67 10.98 8.14 11.67
CA TYR A 67 11.89 8.24 12.81
C TYR A 67 13.12 9.13 12.57
N VAL A 68 13.50 9.31 11.31
CA VAL A 68 14.76 9.98 10.93
C VAL A 68 14.53 11.31 10.21
N TRP A 69 13.50 11.41 9.36
CA TRP A 69 13.35 12.57 8.48
C TRP A 69 12.28 13.57 8.93
N ASP A 70 11.00 13.25 8.68
CA ASP A 70 9.88 14.16 8.93
C ASP A 70 8.63 13.33 9.19
N LYS A 71 8.23 13.23 10.48
CA LYS A 71 7.08 12.43 10.90
C LYS A 71 5.77 12.88 10.25
N LYS A 72 5.62 14.17 9.92
CA LYS A 72 4.40 14.68 9.29
C LYS A 72 4.31 14.22 7.85
N LYS A 73 5.42 14.31 7.10
CA LYS A 73 5.51 13.78 5.72
C LYS A 73 5.41 12.25 5.68
N ALA A 74 6.00 11.55 6.66
CA ALA A 74 5.85 10.12 6.78
C ALA A 74 4.39 9.71 7.03
N TYR A 75 3.71 10.36 7.98
CA TYR A 75 2.29 10.12 8.24
C TYR A 75 1.41 10.36 7.00
N ARG A 76 1.65 11.45 6.28
CA ARG A 76 1.00 11.74 5.00
C ARG A 76 1.19 10.62 3.97
N ALA A 77 2.40 10.08 3.86
CA ALA A 77 2.69 8.94 2.98
C ALA A 77 2.03 7.64 3.46
N ILE A 78 1.93 7.40 4.78
CA ILE A 78 1.19 6.25 5.33
C ILE A 78 -0.29 6.34 4.92
N VAL A 79 -0.92 7.50 5.12
CA VAL A 79 -2.33 7.73 4.76
C VAL A 79 -2.57 7.50 3.28
N ALA A 80 -1.69 8.01 2.40
CA ALA A 80 -1.78 7.77 0.95
C ALA A 80 -1.68 6.27 0.63
N LEU A 81 -0.62 5.61 1.10
CA LEU A 81 -0.37 4.18 0.84
C LEU A 81 -1.55 3.32 1.29
N VAL A 82 -2.00 3.46 2.53
CA VAL A 82 -3.07 2.60 3.04
C VAL A 82 -4.39 2.88 2.33
N SER A 83 -4.69 4.14 2.00
CA SER A 83 -5.90 4.47 1.23
C SER A 83 -5.88 3.82 -0.17
N THR A 84 -4.75 3.90 -0.89
CA THR A 84 -4.64 3.26 -2.21
C THR A 84 -4.68 1.74 -2.12
N THR A 85 -4.10 1.13 -1.09
CA THR A 85 -4.17 -0.33 -0.85
C THR A 85 -5.59 -0.80 -0.63
N VAL A 86 -6.37 -0.12 0.23
CA VAL A 86 -7.78 -0.47 0.48
C VAL A 86 -8.61 -0.37 -0.80
N ILE A 87 -8.35 0.64 -1.63
CA ILE A 87 -9.04 0.81 -2.91
C ILE A 87 -8.65 -0.27 -3.91
N ASN A 88 -7.36 -0.62 -4.00
CA ASN A 88 -6.90 -1.72 -4.84
C ASN A 88 -7.60 -3.02 -4.46
N ALA A 89 -7.63 -3.34 -3.17
CA ALA A 89 -8.17 -4.59 -2.69
C ALA A 89 -9.71 -4.64 -2.83
N SER A 90 -10.40 -3.51 -2.62
CA SER A 90 -11.83 -3.36 -2.94
C SER A 90 -12.10 -3.55 -4.43
N ALA A 91 -11.28 -2.97 -5.30
CA ALA A 91 -11.40 -3.13 -6.75
C ALA A 91 -11.18 -4.59 -7.19
N LYS A 92 -10.20 -5.28 -6.61
CA LYS A 92 -9.97 -6.71 -6.82
C LYS A 92 -11.19 -7.55 -6.48
N LEU A 93 -11.81 -7.30 -5.33
CA LEU A 93 -13.04 -7.98 -4.91
C LEU A 93 -14.25 -7.65 -5.79
N ALA A 94 -14.31 -6.43 -6.34
CA ALA A 94 -15.41 -6.01 -7.20
C ALA A 94 -15.32 -6.63 -8.60
N PHE A 95 -14.11 -6.73 -9.17
CA PHE A 95 -13.92 -7.22 -10.55
C PHE A 95 -13.69 -8.72 -10.65
N LYS A 96 -13.01 -9.32 -9.67
CA LYS A 96 -12.74 -10.76 -9.60
C LYS A 96 -12.13 -11.36 -10.88
N LEU A 97 -11.30 -10.58 -11.57
CA LEU A 97 -10.72 -11.02 -12.84
C LEU A 97 -9.51 -11.94 -12.62
N PRO A 98 -9.39 -13.02 -13.41
CA PRO A 98 -8.32 -13.99 -13.26
C PRO A 98 -6.98 -13.40 -13.70
N ARG A 99 -5.91 -13.95 -13.15
CA ARG A 99 -4.54 -13.70 -13.59
C ARG A 99 -4.19 -14.57 -14.81
N PRO A 100 -3.06 -14.31 -15.48
CA PRO A 100 -2.46 -15.29 -16.38
C PRO A 100 -2.33 -16.65 -15.68
N ASP A 101 -2.78 -17.72 -16.35
CA ASP A 101 -2.87 -19.05 -15.77
C ASP A 101 -1.50 -19.77 -15.71
N ASP A 102 -1.47 -20.95 -15.09
CA ASP A 102 -0.24 -21.74 -14.88
C ASP A 102 0.45 -22.17 -16.18
N THR A 103 -0.23 -22.13 -17.34
CA THR A 103 0.42 -22.39 -18.64
C THR A 103 1.40 -21.29 -19.02
N PHE A 104 1.32 -20.13 -18.37
CA PHE A 104 2.27 -19.02 -18.45
C PHE A 104 3.39 -19.07 -17.38
N GLY A 105 3.49 -20.15 -16.59
CA GLY A 105 4.68 -20.45 -15.77
C GLY A 105 4.79 -19.69 -14.44
N HIS A 106 3.67 -19.32 -13.82
CA HIS A 106 3.64 -18.66 -12.51
C HIS A 106 4.04 -19.58 -11.36
N LYS A 107 4.67 -18.99 -10.33
CA LYS A 107 4.62 -19.55 -8.98
C LYS A 107 3.32 -19.09 -8.34
N ILE A 108 2.55 -20.04 -7.82
CA ILE A 108 1.19 -19.93 -7.26
C ILE A 108 1.17 -19.17 -5.91
N ASP A 109 2.24 -18.46 -5.54
CA ASP A 109 2.39 -17.90 -4.19
C ASP A 109 1.43 -16.72 -3.91
N GLU A 110 0.72 -16.19 -4.91
CA GLU A 110 -0.07 -14.97 -4.80
C GLU A 110 -1.53 -15.21 -5.21
N THR A 111 -2.39 -15.45 -4.20
CA THR A 111 -3.78 -15.95 -4.30
C THR A 111 -4.85 -14.90 -4.65
N SER A 112 -4.45 -13.63 -4.84
CA SER A 112 -5.40 -12.54 -5.09
C SER A 112 -5.76 -12.35 -6.57
N TYR A 113 -6.91 -11.73 -6.85
CA TYR A 113 -7.35 -11.40 -8.23
C TYR A 113 -6.36 -10.52 -9.01
N GLY A 114 -6.41 -10.58 -10.34
CA GLY A 114 -5.50 -9.87 -11.25
C GLY A 114 -5.75 -8.36 -11.29
N LEU A 115 -6.97 -7.94 -11.61
CA LEU A 115 -7.31 -6.54 -11.83
C LEU A 115 -7.65 -5.80 -10.52
N PRO A 116 -7.03 -4.65 -10.19
CA PRO A 116 -5.84 -4.04 -10.81
C PRO A 116 -4.54 -4.49 -10.14
N SER A 117 -3.41 -4.35 -10.84
CA SER A 117 -2.09 -4.68 -10.30
C SER A 117 -1.73 -3.85 -9.07
N GLY A 118 -1.54 -4.52 -7.93
CA GLY A 118 -1.21 -3.90 -6.64
C GLY A 118 0.16 -3.23 -6.63
N HIS A 119 1.22 -3.94 -7.04
CA HIS A 119 2.58 -3.39 -7.16
C HIS A 119 2.62 -2.13 -8.02
N THR A 120 1.89 -2.15 -9.15
CA THR A 120 1.82 -0.99 -10.05
C THR A 120 1.09 0.19 -9.41
N GLN A 121 -0.08 -0.06 -8.82
CA GLN A 121 -0.89 1.00 -8.22
C GLN A 121 -0.20 1.64 -7.01
N MET A 122 0.27 0.81 -6.06
CA MET A 122 0.92 1.27 -4.83
C MET A 122 2.24 1.97 -5.14
N SER A 123 3.07 1.46 -6.05
CA SER A 123 4.33 2.14 -6.41
C SER A 123 4.08 3.50 -7.05
N THR A 124 3.11 3.59 -7.98
CA THR A 124 2.75 4.84 -8.66
C THR A 124 2.29 5.91 -7.68
N ASP A 125 1.39 5.55 -6.77
CA ASP A 125 0.88 6.48 -5.75
C ASP A 125 1.96 6.84 -4.72
N PHE A 126 2.57 5.85 -4.07
CA PHE A 126 3.52 6.06 -2.97
C PHE A 126 4.76 6.87 -3.40
N TRP A 127 5.44 6.46 -4.47
CA TRP A 127 6.63 7.15 -4.93
C TRP A 127 6.31 8.52 -5.52
N GLY A 128 5.14 8.67 -6.15
CA GLY A 128 4.61 9.96 -6.59
C GLY A 128 4.37 10.92 -5.43
N VAL A 129 3.74 10.44 -4.35
CA VAL A 129 3.50 11.22 -3.13
C VAL A 129 4.82 11.67 -2.50
N LEU A 130 5.81 10.78 -2.39
CA LEU A 130 7.14 11.15 -1.91
C LEU A 130 7.83 12.18 -2.82
N GLY A 131 7.69 12.03 -4.15
CA GLY A 131 8.17 13.01 -5.13
C GLY A 131 7.56 14.40 -4.93
N SER A 132 6.28 14.47 -4.54
CA SER A 132 5.61 15.74 -4.23
C SER A 132 6.17 16.45 -2.97
N PHE A 133 6.78 15.71 -2.05
CA PHE A 133 7.34 16.25 -0.82
C PHE A 133 8.80 16.74 -0.95
N VAL A 134 9.51 16.25 -1.97
CA VAL A 134 10.93 16.54 -2.22
C VAL A 134 11.14 16.87 -3.68
N VAL A 135 11.02 18.15 -4.01
CA VAL A 135 11.22 18.67 -5.38
C VAL A 135 12.71 18.78 -5.70
N LYS A 136 13.38 17.63 -5.81
CA LYS A 136 14.78 17.49 -6.26
C LYS A 136 14.83 16.52 -7.43
N TRP A 137 15.66 16.80 -8.42
CA TRP A 137 15.80 15.99 -9.65
C TRP A 137 15.93 14.48 -9.38
N GLY A 138 16.75 14.08 -8.40
CA GLY A 138 16.89 12.67 -8.03
C GLY A 138 15.59 12.03 -7.55
N MET A 139 14.86 12.70 -6.65
CA MET A 139 13.59 12.15 -6.14
C MET A 139 12.49 12.18 -7.20
N LEU A 140 12.44 13.24 -8.03
CA LEU A 140 11.52 13.30 -9.16
C LEU A 140 11.76 12.15 -10.16
N SER A 141 13.04 11.84 -10.41
CA SER A 141 13.42 10.69 -11.25
C SER A 141 12.96 9.37 -10.62
N ILE A 142 13.20 9.16 -9.33
CA ILE A 142 12.74 7.96 -8.61
C ILE A 142 11.21 7.85 -8.66
N SER A 143 10.48 8.96 -8.47
CA SER A 143 9.02 8.99 -8.47
C SER A 143 8.37 8.61 -9.80
N ILE A 144 9.14 8.59 -10.90
CA ILE A 144 8.67 8.24 -12.23
C ILE A 144 9.26 6.91 -12.69
N VAL A 145 10.59 6.77 -12.61
CA VAL A 145 11.31 5.62 -13.16
C VAL A 145 11.00 4.35 -12.36
N LEU A 146 10.96 4.42 -11.04
CA LEU A 146 10.77 3.23 -10.22
C LEU A 146 9.36 2.61 -10.39
N PRO A 147 8.25 3.38 -10.36
CA PRO A 147 6.94 2.84 -10.70
C PRO A 147 6.87 2.23 -12.10
N LEU A 148 7.51 2.83 -13.11
CA LEU A 148 7.51 2.28 -14.47
C LEU A 148 8.29 0.96 -14.55
N LEU A 149 9.43 0.85 -13.84
CA LEU A 149 10.20 -0.38 -13.78
C LEU A 149 9.43 -1.50 -13.06
N ILE A 150 8.74 -1.17 -11.95
CA ILE A 150 7.89 -2.12 -11.21
C ILE A 150 6.68 -2.54 -12.07
N ALA A 151 6.01 -1.60 -12.74
CA ALA A 151 4.90 -1.89 -13.64
C ALA A 151 5.34 -2.84 -14.76
N PHE A 152 6.49 -2.55 -15.37
CA PHE A 152 7.06 -3.38 -16.42
C PHE A 152 7.46 -4.76 -15.92
N SER A 153 8.02 -4.89 -14.71
CA SER A 153 8.38 -6.20 -14.16
C SER A 153 7.19 -7.14 -14.05
N ARG A 154 5.99 -6.62 -13.73
CA ARG A 154 4.77 -7.45 -13.66
C ARG A 154 4.37 -8.03 -15.01
N ILE A 155 4.57 -7.28 -16.10
CA ILE A 155 4.29 -7.75 -17.46
C ILE A 155 5.40 -8.72 -17.93
N TYR A 156 6.67 -8.36 -17.69
CA TYR A 156 7.82 -9.18 -18.10
C TYR A 156 7.82 -10.55 -17.43
N LEU A 157 7.46 -10.61 -16.15
CA LEU A 157 7.32 -11.85 -15.38
C LEU A 157 5.98 -12.55 -15.64
N VAL A 158 5.12 -11.96 -16.45
CA VAL A 158 3.78 -12.43 -16.83
C VAL A 158 2.80 -12.46 -15.64
N GLU A 159 3.15 -11.91 -14.47
CA GLU A 159 2.35 -12.03 -13.23
C GLU A 159 1.00 -11.30 -13.29
N HIS A 160 0.85 -10.40 -14.26
CA HIS A 160 -0.37 -9.65 -14.51
C HIS A 160 -0.57 -9.44 -16.00
N TRP A 161 -1.82 -9.35 -16.41
CA TRP A 161 -2.17 -8.89 -17.75
C TRP A 161 -1.70 -7.45 -17.97
N PHE A 162 -1.43 -7.09 -19.23
CA PHE A 162 -1.04 -5.72 -19.57
C PHE A 162 -2.11 -4.70 -19.14
N THR A 163 -3.38 -5.05 -19.31
CA THR A 163 -4.52 -4.27 -18.85
C THR A 163 -4.54 -4.10 -17.33
N ASP A 164 -4.25 -5.15 -16.53
CA ASP A 164 -4.16 -5.05 -15.06
C ASP A 164 -3.14 -3.99 -14.61
N VAL A 165 -2.01 -3.92 -15.32
CA VAL A 165 -0.91 -2.98 -15.07
C VAL A 165 -1.30 -1.57 -15.47
N LEU A 166 -1.84 -1.37 -16.67
CA LEU A 166 -2.34 -0.06 -17.11
C LEU A 166 -3.38 0.51 -16.14
N MET A 167 -4.27 -0.35 -15.66
CA MET A 167 -5.32 -0.04 -14.71
C MET A 167 -4.76 0.36 -13.35
N GLY A 168 -3.84 -0.44 -12.80
CA GLY A 168 -3.13 -0.11 -11.57
C GLY A 168 -2.42 1.24 -11.68
N PHE A 169 -1.77 1.51 -12.81
CA PHE A 169 -1.07 2.77 -13.06
C PHE A 169 -2.04 3.96 -13.10
N GLY A 170 -3.16 3.84 -13.84
CA GLY A 170 -4.16 4.91 -13.90
C GLY A 170 -4.84 5.19 -12.56
N ILE A 171 -5.20 4.15 -11.81
CA ILE A 171 -5.76 4.32 -10.46
C ILE A 171 -4.72 4.98 -9.53
N GLY A 172 -3.46 4.53 -9.57
CA GLY A 172 -2.39 5.13 -8.79
C GLY A 172 -2.20 6.63 -9.09
N LEU A 173 -2.24 7.02 -10.37
CA LEU A 173 -2.17 8.42 -10.79
C LEU A 173 -3.39 9.24 -10.34
N ILE A 174 -4.60 8.67 -10.38
CA ILE A 174 -5.82 9.32 -9.89
C ILE A 174 -5.67 9.61 -8.39
N PHE A 175 -5.27 8.61 -7.61
CA PHE A 175 -5.14 8.75 -6.16
C PHE A 175 -4.01 9.71 -5.78
N LEU A 176 -2.89 9.69 -6.50
CA LEU A 176 -1.84 10.68 -6.35
C LEU A 176 -2.36 12.10 -6.60
N ALA A 177 -3.12 12.30 -7.68
CA ALA A 177 -3.68 13.61 -8.01
C ALA A 177 -4.69 14.07 -6.94
N ILE A 178 -5.61 13.18 -6.52
CA ILE A 178 -6.55 13.45 -5.43
C ILE A 178 -5.79 13.82 -4.17
N PHE A 179 -4.77 13.05 -3.79
CA PHE A 179 -3.97 13.29 -2.60
C PHE A 179 -3.33 14.68 -2.63
N ILE A 180 -2.66 15.05 -3.73
CA ILE A 180 -2.02 16.37 -3.86
C ILE A 180 -3.04 17.51 -3.74
N VAL A 181 -4.21 17.37 -4.38
CA VAL A 181 -5.25 18.41 -4.39
C VAL A 181 -5.94 18.54 -3.03
N VAL A 182 -6.23 17.41 -2.37
CA VAL A 182 -7.06 17.34 -1.17
C VAL A 182 -6.25 17.50 0.12
N LEU A 183 -4.96 17.15 0.11
CA LEU A 183 -4.11 17.16 1.31
C LEU A 183 -4.14 18.51 2.03
N LYS A 184 -3.89 19.61 1.32
CA LYS A 184 -3.80 20.93 1.95
C LYS A 184 -5.15 21.43 2.49
N PRO A 185 -6.27 21.35 1.74
CA PRO A 185 -7.60 21.63 2.28
C PRO A 185 -7.94 20.81 3.54
N VAL A 186 -7.67 19.51 3.52
CA VAL A 186 -7.94 18.61 4.66
C VAL A 186 -7.10 19.00 5.86
N GLU A 187 -5.79 19.24 5.69
CA GLU A 187 -4.94 19.67 6.79
C GLU A 187 -5.41 20.99 7.41
N ASN A 188 -5.77 21.97 6.58
CA ASN A 188 -6.26 23.26 7.06
C ASN A 188 -7.58 23.09 7.84
N TYR A 189 -8.49 22.22 7.38
CA TYR A 189 -9.75 21.95 8.07
C TYR A 189 -9.52 21.32 9.46
N PHE A 190 -8.50 20.47 9.60
CA PHE A 190 -8.18 19.76 10.84
C PHE A 190 -7.20 20.52 11.75
N GLU A 191 -6.57 21.60 11.30
CA GLU A 191 -5.53 22.31 12.04
C GLU A 191 -6.03 22.80 13.41
N ASP A 192 -7.23 23.39 13.44
CA ASP A 192 -7.87 23.99 14.62
C ASP A 192 -8.80 23.01 15.38
N LYS A 193 -9.02 21.80 14.85
CA LYS A 193 -9.99 20.86 15.41
C LYS A 193 -9.46 20.14 16.64
N SER A 194 -10.37 19.86 17.57
CA SER A 194 -10.07 19.09 18.77
C SER A 194 -9.56 17.68 18.42
N THR A 195 -8.79 17.08 19.32
CA THR A 195 -8.34 15.69 19.17
C THR A 195 -9.51 14.72 19.05
N THR A 196 -10.58 14.92 19.82
CA THR A 196 -11.80 14.12 19.72
C THR A 196 -12.39 14.18 18.32
N THR A 197 -12.46 15.38 17.72
CA THR A 197 -12.94 15.55 16.34
C THR A 197 -12.05 14.79 15.34
N LYS A 198 -10.72 14.86 15.47
CA LYS A 198 -9.78 14.12 14.61
C LYS A 198 -9.97 12.60 14.72
N ILE A 199 -10.19 12.09 15.93
CA ILE A 199 -10.47 10.66 16.18
C ILE A 199 -11.81 10.26 15.54
N LEU A 200 -12.88 11.02 15.75
CA LEU A 200 -14.19 10.74 15.18
C LEU A 200 -14.14 10.69 13.66
N TRP A 201 -13.43 11.63 13.03
CA TRP A 201 -13.23 11.60 11.58
C TRP A 201 -12.39 10.40 11.12
N SER A 202 -11.35 10.02 11.87
CA SER A 202 -10.57 8.81 11.56
C SER A 202 -11.44 7.56 11.56
N ILE A 203 -12.32 7.43 12.55
CA ILE A 203 -13.28 6.32 12.65
C ILE A 203 -14.28 6.39 11.50
N ALA A 204 -14.86 7.56 11.23
CA ALA A 204 -15.83 7.73 10.14
C ALA A 204 -15.24 7.37 8.77
N THR A 205 -14.02 7.83 8.46
CA THR A 205 -13.31 7.47 7.23
C THR A 205 -13.05 5.97 7.13
N SER A 206 -12.71 5.33 8.25
CA SER A 206 -12.47 3.88 8.30
C SER A 206 -13.75 3.08 8.06
N ILE A 207 -14.89 3.53 8.58
CA ILE A 207 -16.21 2.94 8.31
C ILE A 207 -16.55 3.08 6.82
N ILE A 208 -16.31 4.26 6.22
CA ILE A 208 -16.53 4.50 4.79
C ILE A 208 -15.70 3.54 3.96
N PHE A 209 -14.42 3.36 4.28
CA PHE A 209 -13.53 2.42 3.60
C PHE A 209 -13.90 0.95 3.81
N ALA A 210 -14.40 0.58 4.99
CA ALA A 210 -14.87 -0.77 5.28
C ALA A 210 -16.16 -1.11 4.56
N THR A 211 -17.02 -0.12 4.31
CA THR A 211 -18.37 -0.35 3.78
C THR A 211 -18.38 -1.12 2.46
N PRO A 212 -17.61 -0.74 1.40
CA PRO A 212 -17.54 -1.52 0.17
C PRO A 212 -17.11 -2.97 0.39
N ILE A 213 -16.09 -3.20 1.23
CA ILE A 213 -15.60 -4.55 1.53
C ILE A 213 -16.69 -5.37 2.21
N VAL A 214 -17.31 -4.84 3.26
CA VAL A 214 -18.39 -5.52 3.99
C VAL A 214 -19.58 -5.81 3.06
N LEU A 215 -20.00 -4.84 2.25
CA LEU A 215 -21.11 -5.00 1.32
C LEU A 215 -20.82 -6.04 0.22
N LEU A 216 -19.59 -6.05 -0.33
CA LEU A 216 -19.17 -7.04 -1.32
C LEU A 216 -19.10 -8.46 -0.72
N ASN A 217 -18.91 -8.57 0.59
CA ASN A 217 -18.93 -9.84 1.34
C ASN A 217 -20.33 -10.34 1.73
N LEU A 218 -21.38 -9.51 1.62
CA LEU A 218 -22.75 -9.99 1.75
C LEU A 218 -23.17 -10.90 0.59
N PHE A 219 -22.38 -10.96 -0.47
CA PHE A 219 -22.54 -11.90 -1.56
C PHE A 219 -21.79 -13.20 -1.25
N PRO A 220 -22.40 -14.40 -1.40
CA PRO A 220 -21.80 -15.70 -1.04
C PRO A 220 -20.49 -16.08 -1.75
N SER A 221 -19.96 -15.22 -2.61
CA SER A 221 -18.82 -15.48 -3.49
C SER A 221 -17.51 -14.87 -3.00
N VAL A 222 -17.46 -14.34 -1.77
CA VAL A 222 -16.22 -13.83 -1.17
C VAL A 222 -15.80 -14.73 -0.02
N GLU A 223 -14.54 -15.16 -0.05
CA GLU A 223 -13.95 -15.99 0.98
C GLU A 223 -13.66 -15.16 2.24
N LEU A 224 -13.93 -15.75 3.40
CA LEU A 224 -13.79 -15.09 4.70
C LEU A 224 -12.35 -14.60 4.96
N GLU A 225 -11.36 -15.32 4.44
CA GLU A 225 -9.94 -14.97 4.56
C GLU A 225 -9.62 -13.67 3.84
N SER A 226 -10.05 -13.53 2.58
CA SER A 226 -9.90 -12.29 1.83
C SER A 226 -10.58 -11.10 2.51
N MET A 227 -11.72 -11.32 3.20
CA MET A 227 -12.36 -10.27 3.99
C MET A 227 -11.46 -9.78 5.14
N VAL A 228 -10.81 -10.70 5.85
CA VAL A 228 -9.98 -10.37 7.01
C VAL A 228 -8.70 -9.64 6.62
N ASP A 229 -8.08 -10.01 5.50
CA ASP A 229 -6.93 -9.26 4.97
C ASP A 229 -7.31 -7.80 4.68
N ASN A 230 -8.47 -7.60 4.05
CA ASN A 230 -9.00 -6.28 3.74
C ASN A 230 -9.32 -5.46 4.99
N LEU A 231 -9.96 -6.08 5.99
CA LEU A 231 -10.25 -5.45 7.27
C LEU A 231 -8.96 -5.13 8.05
N SER A 232 -7.91 -5.92 7.89
CA SER A 232 -6.60 -5.68 8.50
C SER A 232 -5.96 -4.39 7.99
N TYR A 233 -6.02 -4.09 6.68
CA TYR A 233 -5.55 -2.80 6.17
C TYR A 233 -6.31 -1.61 6.75
N ILE A 234 -7.63 -1.74 6.92
CA ILE A 234 -8.46 -0.70 7.55
C ILE A 234 -8.14 -0.57 9.04
N ALA A 235 -7.89 -1.69 9.73
CA ALA A 235 -7.47 -1.68 11.13
C ALA A 235 -6.15 -0.91 11.30
N VAL A 236 -5.15 -1.17 10.46
CA VAL A 236 -3.88 -0.41 10.43
C VAL A 236 -4.15 1.08 10.17
N PHE A 237 -4.95 1.42 9.16
CA PHE A 237 -5.31 2.81 8.84
C PHE A 237 -5.90 3.54 10.06
N THR A 238 -6.90 2.92 10.69
CA THR A 238 -7.63 3.47 11.83
C THR A 238 -6.68 3.66 13.00
N ALA A 239 -5.92 2.61 13.33
CA ALA A 239 -4.99 2.58 14.44
C ALA A 239 -3.90 3.66 14.28
N VAL A 240 -3.31 3.78 13.10
CA VAL A 240 -2.30 4.80 12.79
C VAL A 240 -2.89 6.20 12.87
N SER A 241 -4.07 6.42 12.31
CA SER A 241 -4.72 7.74 12.29
C SER A 241 -5.10 8.23 13.68
N ILE A 242 -5.69 7.36 14.50
CA ILE A 242 -6.02 7.65 15.90
C ILE A 242 -4.73 7.90 16.71
N SER A 243 -3.73 7.04 16.54
CA SER A 243 -2.46 7.17 17.25
C SER A 243 -1.77 8.49 16.92
N TYR A 244 -1.73 8.87 15.64
CA TYR A 244 -1.14 10.14 15.23
C TYR A 244 -1.94 11.35 15.74
N ALA A 245 -3.28 11.26 15.77
CA ALA A 245 -4.13 12.34 16.30
C ALA A 245 -3.89 12.65 17.78
N ILE A 246 -3.44 11.66 18.57
CA ILE A 246 -3.16 11.81 20.01
C ILE A 246 -1.66 11.96 20.33
N GLU A 247 -0.76 11.58 19.42
CA GLU A 247 0.70 11.53 19.62
C GLU A 247 1.26 12.85 20.19
N GLY A 248 0.89 13.98 19.59
CA GLY A 248 1.39 15.28 20.03
C GLY A 248 0.98 15.67 21.45
N LYS A 249 -0.13 15.13 21.96
CA LYS A 249 -0.60 15.36 23.35
C LYS A 249 -0.02 14.37 24.35
N VAL A 250 0.12 13.11 23.94
CA VAL A 250 0.53 12.01 24.83
C VAL A 250 2.05 11.89 24.92
N VAL A 251 2.74 12.01 23.78
CA VAL A 251 4.18 11.74 23.66
C VAL A 251 4.95 13.01 23.35
N GLY A 252 4.53 13.77 22.34
CA GLY A 252 5.26 14.95 21.86
C GLY A 252 6.68 14.58 21.42
N PHE A 253 6.79 13.61 20.53
CA PHE A 253 8.03 13.14 19.93
C PHE A 253 8.55 14.14 18.89
N ASP A 254 9.86 14.42 18.92
CA ASP A 254 10.53 15.22 17.89
C ASP A 254 11.56 14.33 17.18
N ASN A 255 11.54 14.39 15.85
CA ASN A 255 12.45 13.63 15.00
C ASN A 255 13.87 14.19 15.01
N LYS A 256 14.06 15.43 15.49
CA LYS A 256 15.39 16.02 15.61
C LYS A 256 16.31 15.13 16.46
N MET A 257 17.54 15.01 15.99
CA MET A 257 18.58 14.25 16.66
C MET A 257 19.89 15.05 16.58
N ASP A 258 20.65 15.01 17.67
CA ASP A 258 21.99 15.59 17.78
C ASP A 258 23.04 14.73 17.08
N LYS A 259 22.83 13.41 17.00
CA LYS A 259 23.76 12.45 16.39
C LYS A 259 23.04 11.48 15.47
N TRP A 260 23.60 11.24 14.28
CA TRP A 260 23.02 10.39 13.23
C TRP A 260 22.78 8.94 13.66
N TRP A 261 23.66 8.36 14.49
CA TRP A 261 23.55 6.96 14.93
C TRP A 261 22.30 6.71 15.78
N LYS A 262 21.77 7.76 16.43
CA LYS A 262 20.51 7.64 17.16
C LYS A 262 19.35 7.31 16.22
N GLY A 263 19.33 7.91 15.03
CA GLY A 263 18.37 7.56 13.98
C GLY A 263 18.43 6.07 13.60
N ILE A 264 19.63 5.49 13.54
CA ILE A 264 19.79 4.04 13.29
C ILE A 264 19.17 3.23 14.41
N LEU A 265 19.42 3.56 15.68
CA LEU A 265 18.80 2.84 16.80
C LEU A 265 17.28 2.96 16.81
N ARG A 266 16.73 4.14 16.51
CA ARG A 266 15.27 4.33 16.38
C ARG A 266 14.68 3.40 15.31
N VAL A 267 15.30 3.34 14.14
CA VAL A 267 14.88 2.45 13.04
C VAL A 267 15.04 0.98 13.43
N LEU A 268 16.15 0.60 14.07
CA LEU A 268 16.37 -0.77 14.52
C LEU A 268 15.31 -1.23 15.52
N PHE A 269 14.93 -0.40 16.49
CA PHE A 269 13.83 -0.74 17.39
C PHE A 269 12.51 -0.95 16.65
N ALA A 270 12.18 -0.09 15.69
CA ALA A 270 10.97 -0.25 14.88
C ALA A 270 11.02 -1.54 14.03
N VAL A 271 12.18 -1.84 13.43
CA VAL A 271 12.39 -3.06 12.64
C VAL A 271 12.26 -4.32 13.51
N VAL A 272 12.77 -4.31 14.74
CA VAL A 272 12.62 -5.46 15.66
C VAL A 272 11.15 -5.74 15.98
N ILE A 273 10.35 -4.68 16.22
CA ILE A 273 8.91 -4.83 16.45
C ILE A 273 8.21 -5.40 15.21
N LEU A 274 8.50 -4.85 14.03
CA LEU A 274 7.91 -5.31 12.77
C LEU A 274 8.35 -6.74 12.41
N ALA A 275 9.60 -7.10 12.66
CA ALA A 275 10.11 -8.45 12.51
C ALA A 275 9.38 -9.42 13.44
N GLY A 276 9.08 -9.02 14.68
CA GLY A 276 8.26 -9.81 15.60
C GLY A 276 6.88 -10.13 15.03
N VAL A 277 6.23 -9.15 14.39
CA VAL A 277 4.93 -9.35 13.71
C VAL A 277 5.06 -10.27 12.51
N PHE A 278 6.11 -10.11 11.70
CA PHE A 278 6.37 -10.99 10.55
C PHE A 278 6.67 -12.43 10.99
N LEU A 279 7.50 -12.62 12.01
CA LEU A 279 7.85 -13.93 12.56
C LEU A 279 6.63 -14.59 13.22
N TYR A 280 5.74 -13.81 13.86
CA TYR A 280 4.46 -14.32 14.32
C TYR A 280 3.67 -14.95 13.16
N GLY A 281 3.51 -14.22 12.06
CA GLY A 281 2.85 -14.76 10.86
C GLY A 281 3.56 -16.00 10.31
N MET A 282 4.88 -16.08 10.36
CA MET A 282 5.61 -17.25 9.85
C MET A 282 5.48 -18.50 10.73
N PHE A 283 5.48 -18.34 12.07
CA PHE A 283 5.51 -19.48 13.01
C PHE A 283 4.15 -19.86 13.59
N PHE A 284 3.16 -18.97 13.49
CA PHE A 284 1.81 -19.15 14.05
C PHE A 284 0.72 -19.06 12.97
N ASP A 285 1.01 -19.56 11.76
CA ASP A 285 0.02 -19.70 10.69
C ASP A 285 -0.44 -21.17 10.55
N PRO A 286 -1.46 -21.60 11.31
CA PRO A 286 -2.04 -22.92 11.12
C PRO A 286 -2.81 -22.95 9.79
N GLU A 287 -2.49 -23.90 8.92
CA GLU A 287 -3.35 -24.26 7.77
C GLU A 287 -4.34 -25.38 8.15
N PRO A 288 -5.66 -25.21 7.91
CA PRO A 288 -6.33 -24.02 7.39
C PRO A 288 -6.47 -22.91 8.45
N ALA A 289 -6.52 -21.65 7.98
CA ALA A 289 -6.66 -20.48 8.84
C ALA A 289 -7.86 -20.61 9.79
N THR A 290 -7.58 -20.59 11.10
CA THR A 290 -8.64 -20.68 12.12
C THR A 290 -9.28 -19.31 12.35
N THR A 291 -10.54 -19.27 12.78
CA THR A 291 -11.19 -18.01 13.21
C THR A 291 -10.38 -17.29 14.30
N LEU A 292 -9.68 -18.04 15.16
CA LEU A 292 -8.78 -17.48 16.15
C LEU A 292 -7.60 -16.74 15.50
N LYS A 293 -6.93 -17.34 14.50
CA LYS A 293 -5.86 -16.69 13.73
C LYS A 293 -6.34 -15.37 13.15
N MET A 294 -7.48 -15.39 12.46
CA MET A 294 -8.07 -14.20 11.82
C MET A 294 -8.32 -13.06 12.81
N VAL A 295 -8.83 -13.38 14.01
CA VAL A 295 -9.02 -12.39 15.08
C VAL A 295 -7.69 -11.88 15.61
N LEU A 296 -6.69 -12.75 15.78
CA LEU A 296 -5.36 -12.37 16.24
C LEU A 296 -4.66 -11.45 15.23
N ASP A 297 -4.77 -11.73 13.93
CA ASP A 297 -4.24 -10.88 12.86
C ASP A 297 -4.83 -9.47 12.97
N LEU A 298 -6.16 -9.35 13.04
CA LEU A 298 -6.84 -8.07 13.22
C LEU A 298 -6.35 -7.32 14.46
N VAL A 299 -6.16 -8.02 15.59
CA VAL A 299 -5.64 -7.42 16.81
C VAL A 299 -4.21 -6.93 16.63
N ILE A 300 -3.32 -7.75 16.05
CA ILE A 300 -1.91 -7.41 15.84
C ILE A 300 -1.78 -6.20 14.91
N TYR A 301 -2.52 -6.21 13.80
CA TYR A 301 -2.56 -5.08 12.86
C TYR A 301 -3.12 -3.80 13.50
N ALA A 302 -4.15 -3.91 14.36
CA ALA A 302 -4.68 -2.79 15.12
C ALA A 302 -3.69 -2.25 16.18
N LEU A 303 -2.75 -3.06 16.66
CA LEU A 303 -1.73 -2.65 17.63
C LEU A 303 -0.54 -1.93 16.97
N LEU A 304 -0.29 -2.12 15.67
CA LEU A 304 0.84 -1.50 14.97
C LEU A 304 0.86 0.02 15.13
N GLY A 305 -0.30 0.69 14.99
CA GLY A 305 -0.41 2.14 15.18
C GLY A 305 0.02 2.58 16.58
N PRO A 306 -0.66 2.14 17.66
CA PRO A 306 -0.29 2.47 19.03
C PRO A 306 1.17 2.14 19.37
N VAL A 307 1.68 1.00 18.92
CA VAL A 307 3.05 0.58 19.21
C VAL A 307 4.07 1.47 18.49
N LEU A 308 3.91 1.70 17.19
CA LEU A 308 4.89 2.44 16.38
C LEU A 308 4.75 3.95 16.45
N ILE A 309 3.61 4.51 16.87
CA ILE A 309 3.39 5.96 16.89
C ILE A 309 3.35 6.51 18.32
N LEU A 310 3.02 5.68 19.32
CA LEU A 310 2.95 6.13 20.72
C LEU A 310 4.01 5.47 21.58
N LEU A 311 3.98 4.14 21.71
CA LEU A 311 4.82 3.42 22.65
C LEU A 311 6.31 3.56 22.31
N LEU A 312 6.69 3.23 21.07
CA LEU A 312 8.09 3.29 20.66
C LEU A 312 8.64 4.73 20.68
N PRO A 313 7.95 5.75 20.16
CA PRO A 313 8.38 7.15 20.33
C PRO A 313 8.50 7.58 21.80
N TRP A 314 7.63 7.11 22.69
CA TRP A 314 7.74 7.35 24.13
C TRP A 314 9.00 6.70 24.74
N ILE A 315 9.31 5.46 24.37
CA ILE A 315 10.55 4.77 24.79
C ILE A 315 11.78 5.52 24.28
N ILE A 316 11.82 5.88 22.99
CA ILE A 316 12.92 6.61 22.37
C ILE A 316 13.19 7.93 23.12
N LYS A 317 12.12 8.68 23.42
CA LYS A 317 12.21 9.92 24.19
C LYS A 317 12.77 9.70 25.59
N LYS A 318 12.36 8.62 26.28
CA LYS A 318 12.89 8.26 27.61
C LYS A 318 14.36 7.85 27.57
N LEU A 319 14.81 7.22 26.48
CA LEU A 319 16.20 6.82 26.27
C LEU A 319 17.09 7.96 25.73
N ASN A 320 16.52 9.15 25.50
CA ASN A 320 17.22 10.29 24.88
C ASN A 320 17.86 9.92 23.53
N LEU A 321 17.17 9.06 22.78
CA LEU A 321 17.53 8.64 21.43
C LEU A 321 16.85 9.53 20.39
#